data_AF-A0A2N7BHM5-F1
#
_entry.id   AF-A0A2N7BHM5-F1
#
_cell.length_a   1.000
_cell.length_b   1.000
_cell.length_c   1.000
_cell.angle_alpha   90.00
_cell.angle_beta   90.00
_cell.angle_gamma   90.00
#
_symmetry.space_group_name_H-M   'P 1'
#
loop_
_entity.id
_entity.type
_entity.pdbx_description
1 polymer ?
#
loop_
_entity_poly.entity_id
_entity_poly.type
_entity_poly.pdbx_seq_one_letter_code
_entity_poly.pdbx_strand_id
1 'polypeptide(L)'
;MTPKLADFKRILMQRSNENTKSIRLLHEQELFGTCISLLRQELDSLIRVCYLHTLTNDLELNKLIEDTVNGVEWRKNGERITDRKMVNIASQYNHWAPEVYNFGNCFTHLTNYHDYEQNDPLLTLDLELTQKIRNYLNSYHGFPLTSEVNFQNVIPYIPEVALKISNNLRLYIDHLNSRQ
;
A
#
# COMPACT_ATOMS: atom_id res chain seq x y z
N MET A 1 18.08 7.31 18.12
CA MET A 1 17.06 6.35 17.64
C MET A 1 16.58 5.53 18.83
N THR A 2 15.27 5.49 19.12
CA THR A 2 14.76 4.61 20.20
C THR A 2 14.90 3.15 19.76
N PRO A 3 15.20 2.20 20.67
CA PRO A 3 15.31 0.78 20.31
C PRO A 3 14.09 0.24 19.56
N LYS A 4 12.88 0.70 19.95
CA LYS A 4 11.62 0.34 19.30
C LYS A 4 11.50 0.87 17.87
N LEU A 5 12.03 2.05 17.56
CA LEU A 5 12.06 2.53 16.18
C LEU A 5 12.96 1.64 15.31
N ALA A 6 14.13 1.21 15.81
CA ALA A 6 15.00 0.29 15.07
C ALA A 6 14.30 -1.06 14.78
N ASP A 7 13.61 -1.64 15.76
CA ASP A 7 12.82 -2.86 15.58
C ASP A 7 11.67 -2.68 14.59
N PHE A 8 10.93 -1.58 14.70
CA PHE A 8 9.85 -1.26 13.78
C PHE A 8 10.34 -1.21 12.33
N LYS A 9 11.44 -0.48 12.08
CA LYS A 9 12.06 -0.39 10.75
C LYS A 9 12.47 -1.77 10.24
N ARG A 10 13.15 -2.56 11.08
CA ARG A 10 13.59 -3.90 10.72
C ARG A 10 12.42 -4.79 10.31
N ILE A 11 11.34 -4.83 11.10
CA ILE A 11 10.17 -5.67 10.82
C ILE A 11 9.51 -5.26 9.50
N LEU A 12 9.31 -3.97 9.26
CA LEU A 12 8.72 -3.50 8.01
C LEU A 12 9.59 -3.81 6.80
N MET A 13 10.91 -3.58 6.91
CA MET A 13 11.84 -3.89 5.81
C MET A 13 11.93 -5.39 5.53
N GLN A 14 11.94 -6.23 6.56
CA GLN A 14 11.93 -7.69 6.39
C GLN A 14 10.67 -8.14 5.64
N ARG A 15 9.49 -7.68 6.08
CA ARG A 15 8.22 -8.02 5.45
C ARG A 15 8.14 -7.51 4.00
N SER A 16 8.57 -6.27 3.74
CA SER A 16 8.54 -5.70 2.39
C SER A 16 9.46 -6.45 1.42
N ASN A 17 10.64 -6.87 1.89
CA ASN A 17 11.55 -7.71 1.11
C ASN A 17 10.94 -9.09 0.80
N GLU A 18 10.30 -9.72 1.79
CA GLU A 18 9.63 -11.01 1.61
C GLU A 18 8.45 -10.92 0.64
N ASN A 19 7.61 -9.89 0.78
CA ASN A 19 6.49 -9.64 -0.10
C ASN A 19 6.96 -9.36 -1.54
N THR A 20 7.97 -8.50 -1.73
CA THR A 20 8.51 -8.20 -3.05
C THR A 20 9.07 -9.45 -3.74
N LYS A 21 9.80 -10.29 -3.00
CA LYS A 21 10.33 -11.56 -3.52
C LYS A 21 9.19 -12.52 -3.88
N SER A 22 8.20 -12.64 -3.01
CA SER A 22 7.05 -13.51 -3.20
C SER A 22 6.21 -13.10 -4.41
N ILE A 23 5.95 -11.80 -4.59
CA ILE A 23 5.19 -11.29 -5.74
C ILE A 23 5.87 -11.69 -7.06
N ARG A 24 7.20 -11.58 -7.17
CA ARG A 24 7.92 -12.00 -8.38
C ARG A 24 7.73 -13.49 -8.66
N LEU A 25 7.99 -14.33 -7.67
CA LEU A 25 7.86 -15.79 -7.80
C LEU A 25 6.43 -16.21 -8.13
N LEU A 26 5.44 -15.62 -7.46
CA LEU A 26 4.03 -15.93 -7.67
C LEU A 26 3.53 -15.44 -9.04
N HIS A 27 4.03 -14.28 -9.51
CA HIS A 27 3.70 -13.75 -10.82
C HIS A 27 4.22 -14.64 -11.94
N GLU A 28 5.44 -15.17 -11.82
CA GLU A 28 6.00 -16.15 -12.76
C GLU A 28 5.21 -17.46 -12.81
N GLN A 29 4.50 -17.80 -11.73
CA GLN A 29 3.63 -18.97 -11.63
C GLN A 29 2.16 -18.64 -11.92
N GLU A 30 1.87 -17.43 -12.40
CA GLU A 30 0.52 -16.96 -12.75
C GLU A 30 -0.47 -16.95 -11.56
N LEU A 31 0.04 -16.93 -10.32
CA LEU A 31 -0.74 -16.89 -9.08
C LEU A 31 -1.17 -15.46 -8.74
N PHE A 32 -1.82 -14.78 -9.70
CA PHE A 32 -2.01 -13.34 -9.67
C PHE A 32 -2.90 -12.86 -8.52
N GLY A 33 -3.93 -13.62 -8.14
CA GLY A 33 -4.76 -13.29 -6.97
C GLY A 33 -3.94 -13.20 -5.66
N THR A 34 -2.92 -14.05 -5.51
CA THR A 34 -2.00 -14.00 -4.38
C THR A 34 -1.07 -12.79 -4.48
N CYS A 35 -0.58 -12.46 -5.68
CA CYS A 35 0.21 -11.23 -5.90
C CYS A 35 -0.55 -9.97 -5.46
N ILE A 36 -1.84 -9.89 -5.82
CA ILE A 36 -2.72 -8.79 -5.40
C ILE A 36 -2.86 -8.72 -3.87
N SER A 37 -3.02 -9.87 -3.22
CA SER A 37 -3.12 -9.95 -1.76
C SER A 37 -1.86 -9.40 -1.07
N LEU A 38 -0.68 -9.69 -1.62
CA LEU A 38 0.59 -9.16 -1.12
C LEU A 38 0.78 -7.68 -1.44
N LEU A 39 0.35 -7.21 -2.62
CA LEU A 39 0.33 -5.78 -2.95
C LEU A 39 -0.50 -4.98 -1.95
N ARG A 40 -1.66 -5.50 -1.55
CA ARG A 40 -2.50 -4.86 -0.53
C ARG A 40 -1.76 -4.75 0.80
N GLN A 41 -1.02 -5.78 1.21
CA GLN A 41 -0.21 -5.74 2.43
C GLN A 41 0.90 -4.69 2.39
N GLU A 42 1.53 -4.49 1.23
CA GLU A 42 2.54 -3.44 1.04
C GLU A 42 1.89 -2.04 1.12
N LEU A 43 0.73 -1.85 0.50
CA LEU A 43 -0.02 -0.59 0.56
C LEU A 43 -0.46 -0.26 1.99
N ASP A 44 -0.96 -1.24 2.75
CA ASP A 44 -1.33 -1.08 4.16
C ASP A 44 -0.12 -0.62 4.99
N SER A 45 1.06 -1.18 4.73
CA SER A 45 2.31 -0.80 5.39
C SER A 45 2.73 0.62 5.02
N LEU A 46 2.64 0.99 3.74
CA LEU A 46 2.93 2.33 3.26
C LEU A 46 2.02 3.36 3.93
N ILE A 47 0.69 3.17 3.88
CA ILE A 47 -0.30 4.08 4.49
C ILE A 47 -0.01 4.32 5.97
N ARG A 48 0.32 3.27 6.72
CA ARG A 48 0.70 3.38 8.14
C ARG A 48 1.91 4.27 8.35
N VAL A 49 2.97 4.08 7.55
CA VAL A 49 4.16 4.93 7.65
C VAL A 49 3.85 6.38 7.24
N CYS A 50 3.04 6.61 6.21
CA CYS A 50 2.57 7.96 5.85
C CYS A 50 1.85 8.63 7.01
N TYR A 51 0.98 7.88 7.69
CA TYR A 51 0.23 8.39 8.82
C TYR A 51 1.14 8.80 9.97
N LEU A 52 2.17 8.01 10.27
CA LEU A 52 3.17 8.39 11.28
C LEU A 52 3.86 9.71 10.92
N HIS A 53 4.06 9.99 9.63
CA HIS A 53 4.54 11.31 9.15
C HIS A 53 3.53 12.46 9.30
N THR A 54 2.28 12.21 9.68
CA THR A 54 1.34 13.29 10.00
C THR A 54 1.36 13.68 11.47
N LEU A 55 1.92 12.82 12.33
CA LEU A 55 1.92 13.03 13.77
C LEU A 55 2.92 14.11 14.15
N THR A 56 2.46 15.08 14.92
CA THR A 56 3.29 16.15 15.49
C THR A 56 3.69 15.88 16.95
N ASN A 57 3.07 14.87 17.57
CA ASN A 57 3.32 14.47 18.95
C ASN A 57 4.20 13.22 19.00
N ASP A 58 5.42 13.35 19.52
CA ASP A 58 6.39 12.26 19.62
C ASP A 58 5.95 11.14 20.56
N LEU A 59 5.16 11.43 21.60
CA LEU A 59 4.61 10.40 22.48
C LEU A 59 3.61 9.51 21.73
N GLU A 60 2.75 10.12 20.91
CA GLU A 60 1.80 9.39 20.06
C GLU A 60 2.53 8.57 18.99
N LEU A 61 3.53 9.16 18.33
CA LEU A 61 4.37 8.48 17.35
C LEU A 61 5.05 7.23 17.95
N ASN A 62 5.75 7.40 19.07
CA ASN A 62 6.47 6.30 19.73
C ASN A 62 5.52 5.21 20.22
N LYS A 63 4.33 5.58 20.71
CA LYS A 63 3.30 4.61 21.11
C LYS A 63 2.85 3.74 19.94
N LEU A 64 2.53 4.32 18.79
CA LEU A 64 2.06 3.54 17.63
C LEU A 64 3.17 2.67 17.00
N ILE A 65 4.41 3.15 17.06
CA ILE A 65 5.60 2.33 16.73
C ILE A 65 5.68 1.12 17.66
N GLU A 66 5.54 1.33 18.97
CA GLU A 66 5.57 0.26 19.96
C GLU A 66 4.41 -0.72 19.79
N ASP A 67 3.19 -0.21 19.57
CA ASP A 67 2.02 -1.04 19.30
C ASP A 67 2.27 -1.96 18.10
N THR A 68 2.90 -1.46 17.04
CA THR A 68 3.27 -2.30 15.87
C THR A 68 4.27 -3.38 16.23
N VAL A 69 5.33 -3.04 16.96
CA VAL A 69 6.38 -4.00 17.38
C VAL A 69 5.79 -5.09 18.27
N ASN A 70 4.81 -4.75 19.10
CA ASN A 70 4.17 -5.68 20.03
C ASN A 70 2.93 -6.39 19.44
N GLY A 71 2.56 -6.13 18.18
CA GLY A 71 1.39 -6.74 17.54
C GLY A 71 0.04 -6.23 18.06
N VAL A 72 0.01 -5.02 18.62
CA VAL A 72 -1.17 -4.37 19.19
C VAL A 72 -1.88 -3.50 18.13
N GLU A 73 -3.20 -3.49 18.17
CA GLU A 73 -4.03 -2.65 17.30
C GLU A 73 -3.87 -1.16 17.65
N TRP A 74 -3.67 -0.32 16.64
CA TRP A 74 -3.54 1.12 16.82
C TRP A 74 -4.84 1.76 17.30
N ARG A 75 -4.75 2.52 18.40
CA ARG A 75 -5.89 3.22 19.01
C ARG A 75 -5.55 4.65 19.40
N LYS A 76 -6.51 5.55 19.21
CA LYS A 76 -6.47 6.95 19.67
C LYS A 76 -7.73 7.25 20.46
N ASN A 77 -7.57 7.75 21.69
CA ASN A 77 -8.67 8.05 22.61
C ASN A 77 -9.69 6.90 22.78
N GLY A 78 -9.20 5.66 22.82
CA GLY A 78 -10.03 4.45 22.96
C GLY A 78 -10.58 3.89 21.64
N GLU A 79 -10.58 4.68 20.56
CA GLU A 79 -11.07 4.27 19.25
C GLU A 79 -9.97 3.64 18.38
N ARG A 80 -10.34 2.62 17.60
CA ARG A 80 -9.46 2.05 16.57
C ARG A 80 -9.12 3.08 15.49
N ILE A 81 -7.84 3.13 15.13
CA ILE A 81 -7.36 3.84 13.94
C ILE A 81 -7.46 2.87 12.75
N THR A 82 -8.36 3.16 11.81
CA THR A 82 -8.53 2.38 10.58
C THR A 82 -7.73 2.99 9.42
N ASP A 83 -7.45 2.22 8.37
CA ASP A 83 -6.74 2.73 7.19
C ASP A 83 -7.47 3.93 6.57
N ARG A 84 -8.82 3.91 6.56
CA ARG A 84 -9.63 5.07 6.15
C ARG A 84 -9.35 6.32 7.00
N LYS A 85 -9.26 6.18 8.33
CA LYS A 85 -8.91 7.30 9.22
C LYS A 85 -7.49 7.79 8.96
N MET A 86 -6.54 6.87 8.77
CA MET A 86 -5.14 7.21 8.46
C MET A 86 -5.05 8.03 7.16
N VAL A 87 -5.80 7.64 6.14
CA VAL A 87 -5.77 8.27 4.82
C VAL A 87 -6.47 9.62 4.83
N ASN A 88 -7.61 9.73 5.51
CA ASN A 88 -8.30 11.02 5.67
C ASN A 88 -7.41 12.07 6.36
N ILE A 89 -6.48 11.64 7.21
CA ILE A 89 -5.52 12.52 7.86
C ILE A 89 -4.32 12.75 6.93
N ALA A 90 -3.73 11.70 6.38
CA ALA A 90 -2.58 11.80 5.46
C ALA A 90 -2.86 12.63 4.21
N SER A 91 -4.09 12.62 3.71
CA SER A 91 -4.54 13.43 2.57
C SER A 91 -4.42 14.94 2.80
N GLN A 92 -4.49 15.38 4.06
CA GLN A 92 -4.36 16.79 4.43
C GLN A 92 -2.91 17.28 4.35
N TYR A 93 -1.94 16.36 4.43
CA TYR A 93 -0.51 16.67 4.46
C TYR A 93 0.20 16.27 3.17
N ASN A 94 -0.37 15.36 2.38
CA ASN A 94 0.28 14.77 1.21
C ASN A 94 -0.75 14.35 0.14
N HIS A 95 -0.57 14.84 -1.08
CA HIS A 95 -1.52 14.62 -2.19
C HIS A 95 -1.51 13.18 -2.73
N TRP A 96 -0.47 12.40 -2.40
CA TRP A 96 -0.29 11.04 -2.91
C TRP A 96 -0.89 9.96 -1.99
N ALA A 97 -1.15 10.26 -0.72
CA ALA A 97 -1.74 9.28 0.22
C ALA A 97 -3.17 8.87 -0.17
N PRO A 98 -4.05 9.78 -0.65
CA PRO A 98 -5.32 9.42 -1.26
C PRO A 98 -5.16 8.52 -2.48
N GLU A 99 -4.17 8.76 -3.34
CA GLU A 99 -3.95 7.95 -4.55
C GLU A 99 -3.53 6.52 -4.20
N VAL A 100 -2.63 6.36 -3.24
CA VAL A 100 -2.19 5.04 -2.73
C VAL A 100 -3.34 4.28 -2.07
N TYR A 101 -4.18 4.97 -1.29
CA TYR A 101 -5.36 4.36 -0.69
C TYR A 101 -6.45 4.05 -1.70
N ASN A 102 -6.74 4.94 -2.64
CA ASN A 102 -7.73 4.70 -3.69
C ASN A 102 -7.30 3.51 -4.54
N PHE A 103 -6.03 3.44 -4.91
CA PHE A 103 -5.43 2.29 -5.60
C PHE A 103 -5.52 1.02 -4.74
N GLY A 104 -5.17 1.08 -3.45
CA GLY A 104 -5.39 0.01 -2.46
C GLY A 104 -6.85 -0.43 -2.32
N ASN A 105 -7.77 0.52 -2.40
CA ASN A 105 -9.20 0.30 -2.31
C ASN A 105 -9.75 -0.32 -3.59
N CYS A 106 -9.18 -0.02 -4.77
CA CYS A 106 -9.41 -0.81 -5.98
C CYS A 106 -9.19 -2.28 -5.68
N PHE A 107 -8.06 -2.63 -5.04
CA PHE A 107 -7.75 -4.01 -4.64
C PHE A 107 -8.68 -4.58 -3.55
N THR A 108 -9.32 -3.73 -2.75
CA THR A 108 -10.32 -4.14 -1.75
C THR A 108 -11.68 -4.43 -2.40
N HIS A 109 -12.05 -3.73 -3.48
CA HIS A 109 -13.20 -4.10 -4.32
C HIS A 109 -12.97 -5.41 -5.09
N LEU A 110 -11.71 -5.88 -5.19
CA LEU A 110 -11.37 -7.21 -5.69
C LEU A 110 -11.62 -8.32 -4.67
N THR A 111 -12.44 -8.13 -3.64
CA THR A 111 -12.94 -9.28 -2.85
C THR A 111 -13.73 -10.29 -3.69
N ASN A 112 -14.17 -9.89 -4.89
CA ASN A 112 -14.81 -10.79 -5.87
C ASN A 112 -13.79 -11.49 -6.81
N TYR A 113 -12.49 -11.37 -6.56
CA TYR A 113 -11.43 -11.92 -7.41
C TYR A 113 -11.28 -13.43 -7.36
N HIS A 114 -12.02 -14.15 -6.52
CA HIS A 114 -11.88 -15.61 -6.47
C HIS A 114 -12.14 -16.29 -7.82
N ASP A 115 -12.84 -15.61 -8.73
CA ASP A 115 -13.21 -16.11 -10.05
C ASP A 115 -12.75 -15.18 -11.19
N TYR A 116 -11.58 -14.54 -11.01
CA TYR A 116 -11.10 -13.53 -11.96
C TYR A 116 -10.83 -14.03 -13.38
N GLU A 117 -10.60 -15.32 -13.52
CA GLU A 117 -10.42 -15.98 -14.81
C GLU A 117 -11.72 -15.98 -15.62
N GLN A 118 -12.87 -15.90 -14.95
CA GLN A 118 -14.19 -15.87 -15.57
C GLN A 118 -14.84 -14.49 -15.51
N ASN A 119 -14.53 -13.71 -14.46
CA ASN A 119 -15.16 -12.43 -14.16
C ASN A 119 -14.08 -11.37 -13.85
N ASP A 120 -13.78 -10.53 -14.82
CA ASP A 120 -12.82 -9.44 -14.62
C ASP A 120 -13.42 -8.34 -13.71
N PRO A 121 -12.92 -8.16 -12.49
CA PRO A 121 -13.46 -7.17 -11.56
C PRO A 121 -13.10 -5.73 -11.95
N LEU A 122 -12.06 -5.50 -12.77
CA LEU A 122 -11.65 -4.16 -13.15
C LEU A 122 -12.65 -3.56 -14.13
N LEU A 123 -13.39 -4.40 -14.85
CA LEU A 123 -14.53 -4.01 -15.68
C LEU A 123 -15.75 -3.57 -14.86
N THR A 124 -15.81 -3.90 -13.57
CA THR A 124 -16.92 -3.49 -12.68
C THR A 124 -16.70 -2.14 -11.99
N LEU A 125 -15.51 -1.54 -12.18
CA LEU A 125 -15.16 -0.26 -11.58
C LEU A 125 -15.88 0.88 -12.30
N ASP A 126 -16.19 1.94 -11.56
CA ASP A 126 -16.69 3.17 -12.17
C ASP A 126 -15.62 3.88 -13.03
N LEU A 127 -16.07 4.84 -13.84
CA LEU A 127 -15.20 5.57 -14.77
C LEU A 127 -14.10 6.37 -14.05
N GLU A 128 -14.41 6.93 -12.87
CA GLU A 128 -13.46 7.74 -12.12
C GLU A 128 -12.28 6.88 -11.64
N LEU A 129 -12.59 5.72 -11.04
CA LEU A 129 -11.61 4.80 -10.50
C LEU A 129 -10.79 4.15 -11.61
N THR A 130 -11.45 3.79 -12.71
CA THR A 130 -10.80 3.29 -13.93
C THR A 130 -9.78 4.29 -14.46
N GLN A 131 -10.14 5.58 -14.52
CA GLN A 131 -9.24 6.63 -15.00
C GLN A 131 -8.04 6.85 -14.05
N LYS A 132 -8.26 6.75 -12.74
CA LYS A 132 -7.16 6.83 -11.75
C LYS A 132 -6.15 5.71 -11.94
N ILE A 133 -6.61 4.46 -12.07
CA ILE A 133 -5.73 3.31 -12.33
C ILE A 133 -4.96 3.52 -13.64
N ARG A 134 -5.65 3.90 -14.73
CA ARG A 134 -5.03 4.17 -16.03
C ARG A 134 -3.93 5.23 -15.92
N ASN A 135 -4.24 6.37 -15.33
CA ASN A 135 -3.30 7.49 -15.21
C ASN A 135 -2.10 7.11 -14.35
N TYR A 136 -2.30 6.38 -13.25
CA TYR A 136 -1.20 5.91 -12.41
C TYR A 136 -0.28 4.97 -13.19
N LEU A 137 -0.84 3.92 -13.80
CA LEU A 137 -0.06 2.94 -14.56
C LEU A 137 0.65 3.58 -15.75
N ASN A 138 0.01 4.56 -16.42
CA ASN A 138 0.63 5.31 -17.49
C ASN A 138 1.80 6.17 -16.99
N SER A 139 1.57 6.96 -15.94
CA SER A 139 2.54 7.93 -15.42
C SER A 139 3.79 7.27 -14.86
N TYR A 140 3.66 6.10 -14.23
CA TYR A 140 4.77 5.44 -13.54
C TYR A 140 5.32 4.21 -14.27
N HIS A 141 4.53 3.59 -15.16
CA HIS A 141 4.90 2.31 -15.77
C HIS A 141 4.65 2.26 -17.29
N GLY A 142 4.19 3.35 -17.91
CA GLY A 142 4.03 3.43 -19.36
C GLY A 142 2.83 2.65 -19.92
N PHE A 143 1.81 2.37 -19.10
CA PHE A 143 0.56 1.76 -19.57
C PHE A 143 -0.09 2.58 -20.70
N PRO A 144 -0.47 1.99 -21.84
CA PRO A 144 -1.05 2.74 -22.95
C PRO A 144 -2.42 3.35 -22.57
N LEU A 145 -2.61 4.65 -22.80
CA LEU A 145 -3.88 5.32 -22.50
C LEU A 145 -5.05 4.81 -23.34
N THR A 146 -4.75 4.21 -24.49
CA THR A 146 -5.73 3.57 -25.38
C THR A 146 -6.12 2.17 -24.92
N SER A 147 -5.37 1.56 -24.00
CA SER A 147 -5.70 0.23 -23.46
C SER A 147 -6.85 0.29 -22.46
N GLU A 148 -7.70 -0.72 -22.52
CA GLU A 148 -8.72 -0.96 -21.51
C GLU A 148 -8.05 -1.36 -20.18
N VAL A 149 -8.53 -0.81 -19.08
CA VAL A 149 -8.10 -1.21 -17.74
C VAL A 149 -8.86 -2.47 -17.37
N ASN A 150 -8.29 -3.60 -17.77
CA ASN A 150 -8.77 -4.93 -17.48
C ASN A 150 -7.61 -5.74 -16.90
N PHE A 151 -7.90 -6.88 -16.29
CA PHE A 151 -6.90 -7.62 -15.54
C PHE A 151 -5.76 -8.12 -16.41
N GLN A 152 -6.09 -8.64 -17.59
CA GLN A 152 -5.10 -9.10 -18.57
C GLN A 152 -4.07 -8.02 -18.90
N ASN A 153 -4.52 -6.78 -19.07
CA ASN A 153 -3.66 -5.64 -19.36
C ASN A 153 -2.90 -5.12 -18.12
N VAL A 154 -3.40 -5.36 -16.91
CA VAL A 154 -2.78 -4.89 -15.65
C VAL A 154 -1.76 -5.89 -15.10
N ILE A 155 -1.95 -7.21 -15.30
CA ILE A 155 -1.04 -8.27 -14.83
C ILE A 155 0.44 -7.97 -15.08
N PRO A 156 0.85 -7.54 -16.29
CA PRO A 156 2.28 -7.33 -16.58
C PRO A 156 2.93 -6.26 -15.69
N TYR A 157 2.13 -5.37 -15.11
CA TYR A 157 2.59 -4.24 -14.31
C TYR A 157 2.67 -4.56 -12.81
N ILE A 158 2.09 -5.68 -12.35
CA ILE A 158 2.05 -6.05 -10.92
C ILE A 158 3.44 -6.02 -10.25
N PRO A 159 4.51 -6.62 -10.82
CA PRO A 159 5.83 -6.60 -10.18
C PRO A 159 6.42 -5.19 -10.08
N GLU A 160 6.24 -4.36 -11.11
CA GLU A 160 6.76 -2.99 -11.14
C GLU A 160 6.03 -2.07 -10.17
N VAL A 161 4.70 -2.25 -10.06
CA VAL A 161 3.87 -1.58 -9.06
C VAL A 161 4.33 -1.97 -7.65
N ALA A 162 4.54 -3.26 -7.38
CA ALA A 162 5.03 -3.75 -6.10
C ALA A 162 6.39 -3.13 -5.73
N LEU A 163 7.30 -3.07 -6.69
CA LEU A 163 8.61 -2.46 -6.52
C LEU A 163 8.50 -0.96 -6.21
N LYS A 164 7.62 -0.24 -6.92
CA LYS A 164 7.39 1.20 -6.69
C LYS A 164 6.87 1.47 -5.27
N ILE A 165 5.89 0.68 -4.81
CA ILE A 165 5.33 0.79 -3.45
C ILE A 165 6.41 0.50 -2.41
N SER A 166 7.17 -0.58 -2.58
CA SER A 166 8.24 -0.99 -1.65
C SER A 166 9.35 0.05 -1.57
N ASN A 167 9.73 0.64 -2.70
CA ASN A 167 10.71 1.74 -2.73
C ASN A 167 10.21 2.97 -2.00
N ASN A 168 8.94 3.36 -2.21
CA ASN A 168 8.33 4.47 -1.48
C ASN A 168 8.28 4.17 0.02
N LEU A 169 7.85 2.96 0.42
CA LEU A 169 7.81 2.52 1.81
C LEU A 169 9.18 2.67 2.47
N ARG A 170 10.24 2.18 1.82
CA ARG A 170 11.61 2.33 2.30
C ARG A 170 12.00 3.80 2.50
N LEU A 171 11.74 4.66 1.51
CA LEU A 171 12.04 6.09 1.61
C LEU A 171 11.34 6.74 2.81
N TYR A 172 10.06 6.46 3.01
CA TYR A 172 9.31 7.01 4.14
C TYR A 172 9.76 6.43 5.48
N ILE A 173 10.13 5.15 5.53
CA ILE A 173 10.73 4.53 6.73
C ILE A 173 12.03 5.26 7.09
N ASP A 174 12.90 5.52 6.12
CA ASP A 174 14.18 6.19 6.34
C ASP A 174 13.97 7.61 6.87
N HIS A 175 13.01 8.35 6.32
CA HIS A 175 12.63 9.70 6.78
C HIS A 175 12.02 9.76 8.18
N LEU A 176 11.58 8.64 8.79
CA LEU A 176 11.19 8.67 10.21
C LEU A 176 12.36 9.06 11.14
N ASN A 177 13.61 9.00 10.66
CA ASN A 177 14.80 9.42 11.40
C ASN A 177 14.96 10.95 11.47
N SER A 178 14.47 11.69 10.49
CA SER A 178 14.82 13.11 10.30
C SER A 178 13.93 14.08 11.08
N ARG A 179 13.20 13.58 12.07
CA ARG A 179 12.33 14.37 12.96
C ARG A 179 12.98 14.71 14.30
N GLN A 180 14.28 14.42 14.45
CA GLN A 180 15.09 14.83 15.59
C GLN A 180 15.59 16.26 15.44
#